data_AF-W9BTR0-F1
#
_entry.id   AF-W9BTR0-F1
#
_cell.length_a   1.000
_cell.length_b   1.000
_cell.length_c   1.000
_cell.angle_alpha   90.00
_cell.angle_beta   90.00
_cell.angle_gamma   90.00
#
_symmetry.space_group_name_H-M   'P 1'
#
loop_
_entity.id
_entity.type
_entity.pdbx_description
1 polymer ?
#
loop_
_entity_poly.entity_id
_entity_poly.type
_entity_poly.pdbx_seq_one_letter_code
_entity_poly.pdbx_strand_id
1 'polypeptide(L)'
;MSTRSTTDQDDPIITSIAQLAEPMAAGEKPRERWRIGTEHEKFVFCRNDFHAPSYDEPGGIRDLLMALTEFGWEPVEERTPDGGSNVIAMRGPDGTVSLEPAGQLELSGAPLENLHETCAETGRHLAQVKAIGEKTGKGFLGLGMWPDKTRAELPIMPKGRYGIMLNHMPRVGSMGLDMMLRTCTIQVNLDY
;
A
#
# COMPACT_ATOMS: atom_id res chain seq x y z
N MET A 1 6.94 3.17 1.06
CA MET A 1 7.05 1.91 1.86
C MET A 1 8.00 0.86 1.25
N SER A 2 8.77 0.08 2.04
CA SER A 2 9.58 -1.05 1.53
C SER A 2 8.80 -2.37 1.57
N THR A 3 8.37 -2.86 0.41
CA THR A 3 8.12 -4.30 0.19
C THR A 3 9.47 -5.02 0.23
N ARG A 4 10.01 -5.19 1.45
CA ARG A 4 11.26 -5.93 1.64
C ARG A 4 11.00 -7.36 1.16
N SER A 5 11.68 -7.77 0.09
CA SER A 5 11.76 -9.17 -0.30
C SER A 5 12.29 -9.92 0.92
N THR A 6 11.50 -10.84 1.48
CA THR A 6 11.95 -11.67 2.60
C THR A 6 13.21 -12.41 2.18
N THR A 7 14.34 -12.06 2.78
CA THR A 7 15.60 -12.77 2.61
C THR A 7 15.66 -13.90 3.63
N ASP A 8 16.08 -15.10 3.21
CA ASP A 8 16.31 -16.26 4.11
C ASP A 8 17.53 -16.08 5.04
N GLN A 9 17.94 -14.84 5.32
CA GLN A 9 19.05 -14.49 6.20
C GLN A 9 18.52 -13.82 7.47
N ASP A 10 19.05 -14.26 8.60
CA ASP A 10 18.83 -13.60 9.88
C ASP A 10 19.33 -12.14 9.80
N ASP A 11 18.51 -11.21 10.31
CA ASP A 11 18.93 -9.83 10.44
C ASP A 11 20.14 -9.71 11.40
N PRO A 12 21.12 -8.84 11.10
CA PRO A 12 22.31 -8.70 11.93
C PRO A 12 21.95 -8.24 13.35
N ILE A 13 22.59 -8.85 14.35
CA ILE A 13 22.41 -8.46 15.75
C ILE A 13 22.96 -7.04 15.96
N ILE A 14 22.10 -6.16 16.46
CA ILE A 14 22.48 -4.79 16.86
C ILE A 14 23.28 -4.86 18.16
N THR A 15 24.52 -4.37 18.13
CA THR A 15 25.46 -4.35 19.26
C THR A 15 25.79 -2.94 19.74
N SER A 16 25.36 -1.90 19.04
CA SER A 16 25.53 -0.50 19.47
C SER A 16 24.43 0.42 18.93
N ILE A 17 24.23 1.57 19.60
CA ILE A 17 23.30 2.62 19.15
C ILE A 17 23.74 3.20 17.80
N ALA A 18 25.04 3.23 17.50
CA ALA A 18 25.56 3.75 16.24
C ALA A 18 24.96 3.03 15.03
N GLN A 19 24.82 1.70 15.10
CA GLN A 19 24.21 0.89 14.04
C GLN A 19 22.73 1.25 13.77
N LEU A 20 22.03 1.86 14.73
CA LEU A 20 20.67 2.37 14.55
C LEU A 20 20.65 3.76 13.91
N ALA A 21 21.68 4.57 14.15
CA ALA A 21 21.77 5.93 13.63
C ALA A 21 22.38 5.98 12.21
N GLU A 22 23.28 5.04 11.88
CA GLU A 22 23.98 4.96 10.60
C GLU A 22 23.03 4.96 9.38
N PRO A 23 21.92 4.19 9.34
CA PRO A 23 20.99 4.25 8.22
C PRO A 23 20.30 5.60 8.04
N MET A 24 20.07 6.35 9.14
CA MET A 24 19.53 7.69 9.06
C MET A 24 20.58 8.66 8.49
N ALA A 25 21.80 8.65 9.05
CA ALA A 25 22.88 9.50 8.53
C ALA A 25 23.22 9.21 7.05
N ALA A 26 23.16 7.95 6.63
CA ALA A 26 23.34 7.56 5.23
C ALA A 26 22.23 8.09 4.29
N GLY A 27 21.08 8.49 4.84
CA GLY A 27 19.97 9.11 4.12
C GLY A 27 20.18 10.59 3.80
N GLU A 28 21.15 11.26 4.42
CA GLU A 28 21.43 12.69 4.23
C GLU A 28 21.86 13.00 2.79
N LYS A 29 21.28 14.06 2.22
CA LYS A 29 21.51 14.48 0.84
C LYS A 29 21.76 15.99 0.77
N PRO A 30 22.70 16.44 -0.08
CA PRO A 30 22.78 17.84 -0.43
C PRO A 30 21.51 18.28 -1.17
N ARG A 31 21.14 19.55 -1.04
CA ARG A 31 19.85 20.10 -1.48
C ARG A 31 19.53 19.84 -2.96
N GLU A 32 20.53 19.84 -3.84
CA GLU A 32 20.38 19.53 -5.26
C GLU A 32 19.92 18.09 -5.55
N ARG A 33 20.09 17.17 -4.59
CA ARG A 33 19.62 15.79 -4.66
C ARG A 33 18.31 15.55 -3.89
N TRP A 34 17.72 16.58 -3.29
CA TRP A 34 16.43 16.43 -2.65
C TRP A 34 15.34 16.11 -3.67
N ARG A 35 14.42 15.24 -3.27
CA ARG A 35 13.28 14.78 -4.08
C ARG A 35 12.00 14.83 -3.24
N ILE A 36 10.88 14.68 -3.94
CA ILE A 36 9.53 14.64 -3.39
C ILE A 36 8.95 13.26 -3.71
N GLY A 37 8.82 12.40 -2.71
CA GLY A 37 8.03 11.17 -2.82
C GLY A 37 6.61 11.44 -2.36
N THR A 38 5.60 10.92 -3.05
CA THR A 38 4.19 11.07 -2.60
C THR A 38 3.55 9.70 -2.52
N GLU A 39 2.89 9.44 -1.39
CA GLU A 39 2.11 8.22 -1.17
C GLU A 39 0.64 8.58 -1.00
N HIS A 40 -0.27 7.81 -1.58
CA HIS A 40 -1.70 8.04 -1.39
C HIS A 40 -2.53 6.76 -1.43
N GLU A 41 -3.46 6.68 -0.48
CA GLU A 41 -4.37 5.56 -0.30
C GLU A 41 -5.77 5.88 -0.83
N LYS A 42 -6.48 4.83 -1.22
CA LYS A 42 -7.82 4.91 -1.82
C LYS A 42 -8.64 3.74 -1.31
N PHE A 43 -9.88 3.99 -0.91
CA PHE A 43 -10.82 2.90 -0.68
C PHE A 43 -11.31 2.32 -2.00
N VAL A 44 -11.36 0.99 -2.09
CA VAL A 44 -11.97 0.27 -3.22
C VAL A 44 -13.37 -0.18 -2.81
N PHE A 45 -14.36 -0.04 -3.68
CA PHE A 45 -15.73 -0.52 -3.43
C PHE A 45 -16.37 -1.11 -4.69
N CYS A 46 -17.34 -2.00 -4.50
CA CYS A 46 -18.14 -2.59 -5.56
C CYS A 46 -19.26 -1.64 -5.98
N ARG A 47 -19.41 -1.32 -7.28
CA ARG A 47 -20.38 -0.31 -7.74
C ARG A 47 -21.85 -0.76 -7.68
N ASN A 48 -22.09 -2.07 -7.58
CA ASN A 48 -23.42 -2.66 -7.56
C ASN A 48 -24.12 -2.54 -6.18
N ASP A 49 -23.37 -2.71 -5.09
CA ASP A 49 -23.91 -2.78 -3.72
C ASP A 49 -23.05 -2.02 -2.68
N PHE A 50 -21.96 -1.39 -3.10
CA PHE A 50 -21.05 -0.55 -2.31
C PHE A 50 -20.23 -1.28 -1.22
N HIS A 51 -20.19 -2.61 -1.21
CA HIS A 51 -19.32 -3.33 -0.27
C HIS A 51 -17.82 -3.13 -0.61
N ALA A 52 -16.95 -3.33 0.39
CA ALA A 52 -15.50 -3.35 0.19
C ALA A 52 -15.09 -4.74 -0.31
N PRO A 53 -14.48 -4.87 -1.50
CA PRO A 53 -14.19 -6.17 -2.09
C PRO A 53 -13.13 -6.92 -1.27
N SER A 54 -13.38 -8.22 -1.04
CA SER A 54 -12.39 -9.12 -0.45
C SER A 54 -11.24 -9.43 -1.41
N TYR A 55 -10.22 -10.13 -0.91
CA TYR A 55 -9.05 -10.46 -1.72
C TYR A 55 -9.35 -11.50 -2.81
N ASP A 56 -10.03 -12.59 -2.45
CA ASP A 56 -10.26 -13.76 -3.32
C ASP A 56 -11.60 -13.77 -4.06
N GLU A 57 -12.52 -12.84 -3.77
CA GLU A 57 -13.78 -12.80 -4.50
C GLU A 57 -13.56 -12.56 -6.01
N PRO A 58 -14.48 -13.01 -6.88
CA PRO A 58 -14.43 -12.68 -8.30
C PRO A 58 -14.42 -11.17 -8.54
N GLY A 59 -13.38 -10.68 -9.24
CA GLY A 59 -13.15 -9.25 -9.46
C GLY A 59 -12.63 -8.52 -8.23
N GLY A 60 -12.20 -9.23 -7.18
CA GLY A 60 -11.72 -8.68 -5.91
C GLY A 60 -10.37 -7.99 -6.00
N ILE A 61 -9.73 -7.78 -4.85
CA ILE A 61 -8.45 -7.05 -4.79
C ILE A 61 -7.35 -7.75 -5.57
N ARG A 62 -7.27 -9.09 -5.53
CA ARG A 62 -6.27 -9.84 -6.31
C ARG A 62 -6.41 -9.57 -7.81
N ASP A 63 -7.62 -9.65 -8.33
CA ASP A 63 -7.90 -9.43 -9.75
C ASP A 63 -7.62 -7.98 -10.16
N LEU A 64 -7.91 -7.02 -9.28
CA LEU A 64 -7.57 -5.60 -9.47
C LEU A 64 -6.06 -5.37 -9.57
N LEU A 65 -5.26 -5.99 -8.69
CA LEU A 65 -3.81 -5.93 -8.77
C LEU A 65 -3.30 -6.56 -10.07
N MET A 66 -3.80 -7.74 -10.42
CA MET A 66 -3.38 -8.41 -11.66
C MET A 66 -3.77 -7.62 -12.92
N ALA A 67 -4.87 -6.88 -12.91
CA ALA A 67 -5.25 -6.01 -14.02
C ALA A 67 -4.26 -4.86 -14.27
N LEU A 68 -3.46 -4.46 -13.27
CA LEU A 68 -2.38 -3.47 -13.46
C LEU A 68 -1.28 -3.98 -14.40
N THR A 69 -1.14 -5.29 -14.60
CA THR A 69 -0.18 -5.84 -15.57
C THR A 69 -0.43 -5.35 -17.00
N GLU A 70 -1.68 -4.99 -17.35
CA GLU A 70 -2.00 -4.36 -18.65
C GLU A 70 -1.26 -3.03 -18.87
N PHE A 71 -0.85 -2.37 -17.78
CA PHE A 71 -0.12 -1.09 -17.80
C PHE A 71 1.38 -1.25 -17.50
N GLY A 72 1.90 -2.48 -17.56
CA GLY A 72 3.32 -2.79 -17.36
C GLY A 72 3.77 -2.88 -15.91
N TRP A 73 2.83 -3.07 -14.97
CA TRP A 73 3.17 -3.36 -13.58
C TRP A 73 3.48 -4.85 -13.41
N GLU A 74 4.43 -5.16 -12.53
CA GLU A 74 4.89 -6.52 -12.23
C GLU A 74 4.41 -6.94 -10.84
N PRO A 75 3.87 -8.16 -10.67
CA PRO A 75 3.38 -8.63 -9.38
C PRO A 75 4.51 -8.84 -8.38
N VAL A 76 4.25 -8.48 -7.12
CA VAL A 76 5.10 -8.78 -5.97
C VAL A 76 4.34 -9.76 -5.07
N GLU A 77 4.95 -10.91 -4.84
CA GLU A 77 4.34 -12.02 -4.12
C GLU A 77 4.88 -12.19 -2.70
N GLU A 78 4.01 -12.58 -1.77
CA GLU A 78 4.33 -13.01 -0.41
C GLU A 78 4.01 -14.51 -0.26
N ARG A 79 4.97 -15.29 0.24
CA ARG A 79 4.78 -16.73 0.49
C ARG A 79 3.80 -16.92 1.64
N THR A 80 2.84 -17.83 1.46
CA THR A 80 1.86 -18.17 2.48
C THR A 80 2.35 -19.33 3.36
N PRO A 81 1.87 -19.48 4.61
CA PRO A 81 2.31 -20.55 5.51
C PRO A 81 2.07 -21.99 4.99
N ASP A 82 1.09 -22.17 4.11
CA ASP A 82 0.74 -23.43 3.45
C ASP A 82 1.57 -23.72 2.19
N GLY A 83 2.54 -22.86 1.85
CA GLY A 83 3.48 -23.07 0.74
C GLY A 83 3.04 -22.49 -0.60
N GLY A 84 1.93 -21.76 -0.64
CA GLY A 84 1.49 -20.97 -1.80
C GLY A 84 2.11 -19.57 -1.82
N SER A 85 1.56 -18.69 -2.69
CA SER A 85 1.91 -17.28 -2.73
C SER A 85 0.69 -16.40 -3.05
N ASN A 86 0.69 -15.19 -2.50
CA ASN A 86 -0.31 -14.16 -2.75
C ASN A 86 0.35 -12.93 -3.38
N VAL A 87 -0.29 -12.35 -4.40
CA VAL A 87 0.12 -11.05 -4.96
C VAL A 87 -0.35 -9.96 -4.00
N ILE A 88 0.59 -9.28 -3.35
CA ILE A 88 0.31 -8.33 -2.26
C ILE A 88 0.67 -6.88 -2.61
N ALA A 89 1.32 -6.70 -3.75
CA ALA A 89 1.75 -5.42 -4.29
C ALA A 89 2.08 -5.57 -5.78
N MET A 90 2.25 -4.44 -6.45
CA MET A 90 2.76 -4.37 -7.81
C MET A 90 3.94 -3.39 -7.86
N ARG A 91 5.01 -3.74 -8.57
CA ARG A 91 6.14 -2.86 -8.86
C ARG A 91 6.00 -2.32 -10.28
N GLY A 92 6.33 -1.06 -10.50
CA GLY A 92 6.18 -0.47 -11.82
C GLY A 92 7.03 0.77 -12.04
N PRO A 93 6.81 1.44 -13.20
CA PRO A 93 7.61 2.59 -13.62
C PRO A 93 7.46 3.80 -12.69
N ASP A 94 6.29 3.93 -12.05
CA ASP A 94 5.91 5.05 -11.17
C ASP A 94 6.01 4.66 -9.67
N GLY A 95 6.82 3.65 -9.33
CA GLY A 95 7.03 3.20 -7.96
C GLY A 95 6.35 1.87 -7.64
N THR A 96 5.56 1.82 -6.57
CA THR A 96 4.91 0.58 -6.09
C THR A 96 3.45 0.81 -5.75
N VAL A 97 2.57 -0.07 -6.21
CA VAL A 97 1.19 -0.17 -5.73
C VAL A 97 1.14 -1.20 -4.61
N SER A 98 0.59 -0.84 -3.46
CA SER A 98 0.55 -1.71 -2.28
C SER A 98 -0.85 -1.76 -1.66
N LEU A 99 -1.05 -2.69 -0.73
CA LEU A 99 -2.32 -2.89 -0.02
C LEU A 99 -2.15 -2.66 1.47
N GLU A 100 -3.03 -1.85 2.04
CA GLU A 100 -3.25 -1.67 3.48
C GLU A 100 -4.15 -2.78 4.07
N PRO A 101 -4.31 -2.87 5.42
CA PRO A 101 -4.96 -4.01 6.07
C PRO A 101 -6.34 -4.40 5.56
N ALA A 102 -7.16 -3.43 5.11
CA ALA A 102 -8.52 -3.68 4.61
C ALA A 102 -8.66 -3.52 3.09
N GLY A 103 -7.54 -3.55 2.35
CA GLY A 103 -7.54 -3.47 0.90
C GLY A 103 -7.60 -2.04 0.35
N GLN A 104 -7.28 -1.04 1.18
CA GLN A 104 -7.00 0.29 0.66
C GLN A 104 -5.83 0.19 -0.32
N LEU A 105 -6.04 0.73 -1.53
CA LEU A 105 -5.06 0.67 -2.60
C LEU A 105 -4.16 1.88 -2.52
N GLU A 106 -2.89 1.64 -2.24
CA GLU A 106 -1.87 2.67 -2.11
C GLU A 106 -1.05 2.77 -3.40
N LEU A 107 -0.71 3.99 -3.81
CA LEU A 107 0.47 4.22 -4.64
C LEU A 107 1.56 4.84 -3.76
N SER A 108 2.72 4.19 -3.69
CA SER A 108 3.97 4.76 -3.21
C SER A 108 4.77 5.22 -4.42
N GLY A 109 4.68 6.52 -4.73
CA GLY A 109 5.26 7.14 -5.92
C GLY A 109 6.79 7.18 -5.94
N ALA A 110 7.36 7.50 -7.09
CA ALA A 110 8.79 7.68 -7.27
C ALA A 110 9.30 8.95 -6.55
N PRO A 111 10.61 9.04 -6.25
CA PRO A 111 11.23 10.27 -5.76
C PRO A 111 11.43 11.27 -6.91
N LEU A 112 10.58 12.28 -6.99
CA LEU A 112 10.49 13.22 -8.12
C LEU A 112 11.13 14.58 -7.83
N GLU A 113 11.47 15.34 -8.87
CA GLU A 113 12.19 16.62 -8.73
C GLU A 113 11.27 17.80 -8.42
N ASN A 114 10.02 17.74 -8.89
CA ASN A 114 9.08 18.83 -8.75
C ASN A 114 7.62 18.35 -8.68
N LEU A 115 6.74 19.26 -8.26
CA LEU A 115 5.31 18.96 -8.05
C LEU A 115 4.54 18.68 -9.35
N HIS A 116 5.03 19.14 -10.50
CA HIS A 116 4.37 18.85 -11.78
C HIS A 116 4.54 17.38 -12.16
N GLU A 117 5.71 16.82 -11.90
CA GLU A 117 5.96 15.38 -12.05
C GLU A 117 5.09 14.56 -11.11
N THR A 118 4.99 14.94 -9.82
CA THR A 118 4.11 14.28 -8.84
C THR A 118 2.65 14.29 -9.30
N CYS A 119 2.18 15.43 -9.81
CA CYS A 119 0.82 15.55 -10.34
C CYS A 119 0.60 14.65 -11.56
N ALA A 120 1.57 14.59 -12.47
CA ALA A 120 1.51 13.73 -13.65
C ALA A 120 1.52 12.23 -13.28
N GLU A 121 2.35 11.83 -12.32
CA GLU A 121 2.42 10.46 -11.78
C GLU A 121 1.08 10.04 -11.15
N THR A 122 0.57 10.87 -10.23
CA THR A 122 -0.74 10.66 -9.60
C THR A 122 -1.84 10.55 -10.66
N GLY A 123 -1.83 11.43 -11.65
CA GLY A 123 -2.80 11.44 -12.75
C GLY A 123 -2.76 10.16 -13.59
N ARG A 124 -1.57 9.65 -13.93
CA ARG A 124 -1.41 8.37 -14.64
C ARG A 124 -1.98 7.22 -13.84
N HIS A 125 -1.61 7.09 -12.58
CA HIS A 125 -2.12 6.01 -11.73
C HIS A 125 -3.65 6.07 -11.59
N LEU A 126 -4.22 7.26 -11.35
CA LEU A 126 -5.67 7.44 -11.28
C LEU A 126 -6.38 7.07 -12.58
N ALA A 127 -5.79 7.36 -13.75
CA ALA A 127 -6.35 6.96 -15.04
C ALA A 127 -6.37 5.44 -15.20
N GLN A 128 -5.27 4.76 -14.83
CA GLN A 128 -5.15 3.30 -14.91
C GLN A 128 -6.17 2.59 -14.01
N VAL A 129 -6.25 2.98 -12.72
CA VAL A 129 -7.18 2.33 -11.79
C VAL A 129 -8.63 2.60 -12.16
N LYS A 130 -8.97 3.78 -12.69
CA LYS A 130 -10.32 4.06 -13.22
C LYS A 130 -10.67 3.18 -14.41
N ALA A 131 -9.76 3.03 -15.37
CA ALA A 131 -9.97 2.16 -16.52
C ALA A 131 -10.18 0.69 -16.10
N ILE A 132 -9.45 0.22 -15.07
CA ILE A 132 -9.67 -1.11 -14.47
C ILE A 132 -11.05 -1.16 -13.81
N GLY A 133 -11.38 -0.19 -12.96
CA GLY A 133 -12.66 -0.14 -12.25
C GLY A 133 -13.88 -0.10 -13.18
N GLU A 134 -13.78 0.54 -14.35
CA GLU A 134 -14.80 0.50 -15.39
C GLU A 134 -15.04 -0.91 -15.94
N LYS A 135 -13.97 -1.70 -16.13
CA LYS A 135 -14.06 -3.09 -16.61
C LYS A 135 -14.52 -4.06 -15.53
N THR A 136 -14.11 -3.85 -14.28
CA THR A 136 -14.35 -4.78 -13.16
C THR A 136 -15.54 -4.39 -12.27
N GLY A 137 -16.22 -3.28 -12.58
CA GLY A 137 -17.35 -2.80 -11.79
C GLY A 137 -16.94 -2.26 -10.41
N LYS A 138 -15.69 -1.83 -10.25
CA LYS A 138 -15.17 -1.24 -9.00
C LYS A 138 -15.08 0.28 -9.08
N GLY A 139 -15.26 0.92 -7.93
CA GLY A 139 -15.08 2.34 -7.72
C GLY A 139 -13.95 2.61 -6.73
N PHE A 140 -13.43 3.83 -6.76
CA PHE A 140 -12.38 4.30 -5.85
C PHE A 140 -12.84 5.56 -5.13
N LEU A 141 -12.64 5.62 -3.82
CA LEU A 141 -13.08 6.71 -2.97
C LEU A 141 -11.89 7.30 -2.21
N GLY A 142 -11.62 8.58 -2.44
CA GLY A 142 -10.60 9.35 -1.72
C GLY A 142 -11.21 10.08 -0.53
N LEU A 143 -11.17 9.46 0.66
CA LEU A 143 -11.62 10.04 1.93
C LEU A 143 -10.67 9.61 3.04
N GLY A 144 -10.56 10.40 4.10
CA GLY A 144 -9.72 10.04 5.25
C GLY A 144 -10.24 8.85 6.07
N MET A 145 -11.54 8.56 5.99
CA MET A 145 -12.16 7.44 6.70
C MET A 145 -13.35 6.86 5.92
N TRP A 146 -13.60 5.55 6.01
CA TRP A 146 -14.84 4.94 5.51
C TRP A 146 -16.05 5.63 6.15
N PRO A 147 -16.99 6.18 5.35
CA PRO A 147 -18.13 6.91 5.89
C PRO A 147 -19.26 6.01 6.41
N ASP A 148 -19.30 4.74 5.99
CA ASP A 148 -20.46 3.86 6.11
C ASP A 148 -20.17 2.45 6.64
N LYS A 149 -18.90 2.06 6.80
CA LYS A 149 -18.51 0.70 7.16
C LYS A 149 -17.99 0.59 8.60
N THR A 150 -18.45 -0.45 9.28
CA THR A 150 -17.89 -0.93 10.55
C THR A 150 -16.64 -1.76 10.30
N ARG A 151 -15.88 -2.03 11.37
CA ARG A 151 -14.67 -2.89 11.29
C ARG A 151 -14.99 -4.32 10.84
N ALA A 152 -16.15 -4.85 11.22
CA ALA A 152 -16.53 -6.24 10.94
C ALA A 152 -16.99 -6.47 9.50
N GLU A 153 -17.36 -5.41 8.78
CA GLU A 153 -17.77 -5.47 7.37
C GLU A 153 -16.59 -5.40 6.40
N LEU A 154 -15.37 -5.18 6.91
CA LEU A 154 -14.19 -4.96 6.09
C LEU A 154 -13.36 -6.25 5.96
N PRO A 155 -12.88 -6.55 4.75
CA PRO A 155 -12.01 -7.70 4.52
C PRO A 155 -10.64 -7.47 5.17
N ILE A 156 -9.87 -8.54 5.34
CA ILE A 156 -8.48 -8.48 5.78
C ILE A 156 -7.59 -8.98 4.64
N MET A 157 -6.60 -8.17 4.25
CA MET A 157 -5.65 -8.56 3.20
C MET A 157 -4.69 -9.64 3.70
N PRO A 158 -4.30 -10.60 2.84
CA PRO A 158 -3.56 -11.79 3.27
C PRO A 158 -2.05 -11.54 3.38
N LYS A 159 -1.65 -10.57 4.22
CA LYS A 159 -0.25 -10.26 4.56
C LYS A 159 0.03 -10.69 6.00
N GLY A 160 1.08 -11.49 6.22
CA GLY A 160 1.37 -12.10 7.53
C GLY A 160 1.50 -11.05 8.65
N ARG A 161 2.10 -9.89 8.35
CA ARG A 161 2.25 -8.77 9.30
C ARG A 161 0.93 -8.27 9.86
N TYR A 162 -0.17 -8.33 9.11
CA TYR A 162 -1.46 -7.81 9.55
C TYR A 162 -2.08 -8.67 10.64
N GLY A 163 -1.91 -10.00 10.60
CA GLY A 163 -2.35 -10.87 11.70
C GLY A 163 -1.70 -10.50 13.04
N ILE A 164 -0.41 -10.15 13.02
CA ILE A 164 0.32 -9.70 14.22
C ILE A 164 -0.26 -8.36 14.73
N MET A 165 -0.40 -7.38 13.82
CA MET A 165 -0.87 -6.04 14.17
C MET A 165 -2.32 -6.04 14.67
N LEU A 166 -3.24 -6.80 14.03
CA LEU A 166 -4.64 -6.92 14.44
C LEU A 166 -4.78 -7.45 15.87
N ASN A 167 -3.91 -8.39 16.27
CA ASN A 167 -3.87 -8.92 17.64
C ASN A 167 -3.17 -7.99 18.64
N HIS A 168 -2.29 -7.10 18.17
CA HIS A 168 -1.55 -6.17 19.02
C HIS A 168 -2.36 -4.91 19.34
N MET A 169 -3.00 -4.29 18.34
CA MET A 169 -3.64 -2.98 18.48
C MET A 169 -4.62 -2.88 19.65
N PRO A 170 -5.50 -3.86 19.92
CA PRO A 170 -6.43 -3.80 21.06
C PRO A 170 -5.74 -3.74 22.43
N ARG A 171 -4.48 -4.19 22.54
CA ARG A 171 -3.72 -4.20 23.79
C ARG A 171 -3.14 -2.82 24.14
N VAL A 172 -3.00 -1.94 23.15
CA VAL A 172 -2.31 -0.64 23.30
C VAL A 172 -3.21 0.57 23.02
N GLY A 173 -4.45 0.35 22.58
CA GLY A 173 -5.43 1.42 22.40
C GLY A 173 -6.74 0.95 21.78
N SER A 174 -7.72 1.85 21.72
CA SER A 174 -9.07 1.57 21.20
C SER A 174 -9.25 1.86 19.71
N MET A 175 -8.40 2.69 19.12
CA MET A 175 -8.53 3.20 17.74
C MET A 175 -7.55 2.58 16.74
N GLY A 176 -6.60 1.75 17.19
CA GLY A 176 -5.59 1.17 16.27
C GLY A 176 -6.20 0.32 15.16
N LEU A 177 -7.29 -0.41 15.44
CA LEU A 177 -8.03 -1.16 14.42
C LEU A 177 -8.78 -0.24 13.44
N ASP A 178 -9.24 0.93 13.87
CA ASP A 178 -9.87 1.89 12.95
C ASP A 178 -8.84 2.51 12.01
N MET A 179 -7.67 2.88 12.53
CA MET A 179 -6.57 3.34 11.69
C MET A 179 -6.20 2.27 10.66
N MET A 180 -6.04 1.02 11.07
CA MET A 180 -5.66 -0.04 10.13
C MET A 180 -6.72 -0.30 9.05
N LEU A 181 -7.98 -0.38 9.43
CA LEU A 181 -9.03 -0.90 8.55
C LEU A 181 -9.83 0.21 7.85
N ARG A 182 -9.94 1.38 8.48
CA ARG A 182 -10.95 2.37 8.13
C ARG A 182 -10.42 3.69 7.65
N THR A 183 -9.11 3.91 7.59
CA THR A 183 -8.54 5.19 7.13
C THR A 183 -7.81 5.07 5.81
N CYS A 184 -7.70 6.21 5.12
CA CYS A 184 -6.74 6.43 4.03
C CYS A 184 -5.97 7.73 4.30
N THR A 185 -4.75 7.86 3.78
CA THR A 185 -3.93 9.06 3.86
C THR A 185 -3.41 9.55 2.49
N ILE A 186 -2.93 10.79 2.48
CA ILE A 186 -1.99 11.32 1.48
C ILE A 186 -0.78 11.81 2.26
N GLN A 187 0.39 11.32 1.89
CA GLN A 187 1.65 11.59 2.56
C GLN A 187 2.68 12.11 1.56
N VAL A 188 3.58 12.98 2.04
CA VAL A 188 4.78 13.39 1.32
C VAL A 188 6.02 12.94 2.08
N ASN A 189 6.99 12.39 1.35
CA ASN A 189 8.31 11.98 1.83
C ASN A 189 9.33 13.01 1.32
N LEU A 190 10.09 13.61 2.24
CA LEU A 190 11.08 14.65 1.93
C LEU A 190 12.46 14.24 2.45
N ASP A 191 13.48 14.64 1.70
CA ASP A 191 14.89 14.43 2.07
C ASP A 191 15.38 15.49 3.07
N TYR A 192 16.47 15.18 3.77
CA TYR A 192 17.20 16.06 4.68
C TYR A 192 18.69 16.09 4.33
#